data_AF-A0A3M1WT92-F1
#
_entry.id   AF-A0A3M1WT92-F1
#
_cell.length_a   1.000
_cell.length_b   1.000
_cell.length_c   1.000
_cell.angle_alpha   90.00
_cell.angle_beta   90.00
_cell.angle_gamma   90.00
#
_symmetry.space_group_name_H-M   'P 1'
#
loop_
_entity.id
_entity.type
_entity.pdbx_description
1 polymer ?
#
loop_
_entity_poly.entity_id
_entity_poly.type
_entity_poly.pdbx_seq_one_letter_code
_entity_poly.pdbx_strand_id
1 'polypeptide(L)'
;MTTLTSISELPNVPAVYALYGGRRRGVYVAYVGIADALRRRIIQHLVGRDSSIAAGTSAVVLNPDYVTEVRWWEHPEFKERHVLEAAELVAFDVLDPALRSRRNIRQRVKQLYVDEEFRQKMRSLLAGEPTGRLRIFTLQDVIEKIAEIEERVSAIERRLMRD
;
A
#
# COMPACT_ATOMS: atom_id res chain seq x y z
N MET A 1 8.37 -12.12 2.28
CA MET A 1 7.96 -10.75 1.89
C MET A 1 9.06 -10.04 1.11
N THR A 2 8.79 -9.60 -0.12
CA THR A 2 9.73 -8.79 -0.95
C THR A 2 9.68 -7.31 -0.54
N THR A 3 10.82 -6.62 -0.42
CA THR A 3 10.87 -5.17 -0.15
C THR A 3 11.46 -4.43 -1.34
N LEU A 4 10.70 -3.47 -1.88
CA LEU A 4 11.08 -2.63 -3.01
C LEU A 4 11.28 -1.19 -2.55
N THR A 5 12.07 -0.45 -3.30
CA THR A 5 12.29 1.00 -3.10
C THR A 5 11.92 1.83 -4.32
N SER A 6 11.59 1.19 -5.45
CA SER A 6 11.15 1.86 -6.65
C SER A 6 9.79 1.38 -7.15
N ILE A 7 8.95 2.32 -7.58
CA ILE A 7 7.65 2.05 -8.23
C ILE A 7 7.82 1.22 -9.51
N SER A 8 8.97 1.35 -10.21
CA SER A 8 9.23 0.61 -11.45
C SER A 8 9.35 -0.91 -11.24
N GLU A 9 9.69 -1.34 -10.04
CA GLU A 9 9.92 -2.74 -9.66
C GLU A 9 8.62 -3.45 -9.25
N LEU A 10 7.52 -2.71 -9.10
CA LEU A 10 6.24 -3.30 -8.73
C LEU A 10 5.77 -4.33 -9.78
N PRO A 11 5.19 -5.46 -9.34
CA PRO A 11 4.66 -6.46 -10.26
C PRO A 11 3.39 -5.96 -10.96
N ASN A 12 3.13 -6.47 -12.17
CA ASN A 12 1.87 -6.28 -12.90
C ASN A 12 0.96 -7.50 -12.70
N VAL A 13 0.54 -7.72 -11.46
CA VAL A 13 -0.29 -8.86 -11.06
C VAL A 13 -1.59 -8.40 -10.41
N PRO A 14 -2.64 -9.26 -10.43
CA PRO A 14 -3.84 -9.05 -9.63
C PRO A 14 -3.52 -9.10 -8.14
N ALA A 15 -3.87 -8.05 -7.41
CA ALA A 15 -3.54 -7.94 -5.98
C ALA A 15 -4.54 -7.06 -5.22
N VAL A 16 -4.69 -7.35 -3.93
CA VAL A 16 -5.18 -6.39 -2.94
C VAL A 16 -4.00 -5.58 -2.43
N TYR A 17 -4.12 -4.26 -2.36
CA TYR A 17 -3.06 -3.38 -1.86
C TYR A 17 -3.58 -2.39 -0.83
N ALA A 18 -2.67 -1.97 0.03
CA ALA A 18 -2.90 -0.96 1.06
C ALA A 18 -1.83 0.12 0.96
N LEU A 19 -2.27 1.37 0.94
CA LEU A 19 -1.43 2.56 1.02
C LEU A 19 -1.37 2.99 2.49
N TYR A 20 -0.16 3.10 3.01
CA TYR A 20 0.11 3.48 4.38
C TYR A 20 0.63 4.90 4.42
N GLY A 21 0.13 5.65 5.39
CA GLY A 21 0.65 6.97 5.75
C GLY A 21 1.21 6.97 7.18
N GLY A 22 1.79 8.11 7.53
CA GLY A 22 2.41 8.32 8.84
C GLY A 22 3.84 7.76 8.93
N ARG A 23 4.53 8.07 10.04
CA ARG A 23 5.94 7.69 10.24
C ARG A 23 6.17 6.96 11.55
N ARG A 24 7.20 6.10 11.55
CA ARG A 24 7.72 5.36 12.72
C ARG A 24 6.63 4.63 13.51
N ARG A 25 6.09 5.25 14.56
CA ARG A 25 5.13 4.66 15.51
C ARG A 25 3.67 4.98 15.20
N GLY A 26 3.40 5.87 14.24
CA GLY A 26 2.05 6.28 13.85
C GLY A 26 1.71 5.88 12.41
N VAL A 27 2.12 4.68 11.98
CA VAL A 27 1.78 4.17 10.65
C VAL A 27 0.31 3.75 10.67
N TYR A 28 -0.47 4.25 9.71
CA TYR A 28 -1.89 3.91 9.57
C TYR A 28 -2.21 3.56 8.11
N VAL A 29 -3.27 2.78 7.92
CA VAL A 29 -3.76 2.43 6.58
C VAL A 29 -4.58 3.62 6.06
N ALA A 30 -4.03 4.35 5.09
CA ALA A 30 -4.70 5.49 4.51
C ALA A 30 -5.79 5.04 3.51
N TYR A 31 -5.50 4.00 2.74
CA TYR A 31 -6.39 3.53 1.68
C TYR A 31 -6.15 2.04 1.39
N VAL A 32 -7.22 1.32 1.08
CA VAL A 32 -7.17 -0.05 0.55
C VAL A 32 -7.84 -0.08 -0.81
N GLY A 33 -7.26 -0.84 -1.73
CA GLY A 33 -7.84 -1.05 -3.05
C GLY A 33 -7.44 -2.35 -3.69
N ILE A 34 -8.06 -2.63 -4.84
CA ILE A 34 -7.75 -3.75 -5.70
C ILE A 34 -7.18 -3.31 -7.05
N ALA A 35 -6.33 -4.14 -7.61
CA ALA A 35 -5.75 -3.93 -8.92
C ALA A 35 -5.73 -5.23 -9.72
N ASP A 36 -6.13 -5.17 -10.99
CA ASP A 36 -5.84 -6.23 -11.97
C ASP A 36 -4.35 -6.22 -12.39
N ALA A 37 -3.72 -5.04 -12.28
CA ALA A 37 -2.29 -4.82 -12.53
C ALA A 37 -1.76 -3.81 -11.50
N LEU A 38 -1.13 -4.32 -10.44
CA LEU A 38 -0.70 -3.53 -9.28
C LEU A 38 0.16 -2.32 -9.66
N ARG A 39 1.26 -2.50 -10.39
CA ARG A 39 2.15 -1.39 -10.77
C ARG A 39 1.40 -0.27 -11.49
N ARG A 40 0.58 -0.58 -12.49
CA ARG A 40 -0.23 0.42 -13.21
C ARG A 40 -1.14 1.19 -12.25
N ARG A 41 -1.77 0.50 -11.31
CA ARG A 41 -2.69 1.12 -10.33
C ARG A 41 -1.95 2.04 -9.36
N ILE A 42 -0.80 1.63 -8.85
CA ILE A 42 0.01 2.45 -7.95
C ILE A 42 0.56 3.69 -8.66
N ILE A 43 0.99 3.57 -9.93
CA ILE A 43 1.40 4.73 -10.74
C ILE A 43 0.24 5.72 -10.90
N GLN A 44 -0.99 5.25 -11.15
CA GLN A 44 -2.17 6.13 -11.24
C GLN A 44 -2.44 6.89 -9.94
N HIS A 45 -2.25 6.25 -8.79
CA HIS A 45 -2.46 6.88 -7.49
C HIS A 45 -1.37 7.89 -7.13
N LEU A 46 -0.10 7.53 -7.31
CA LEU A 46 1.03 8.29 -6.79
C LEU A 46 1.62 9.29 -7.78
N VAL A 47 1.61 8.96 -9.07
CA VAL A 47 2.22 9.78 -10.12
C VAL A 47 1.15 10.54 -10.90
N GLY A 48 0.13 9.81 -11.39
CA GLY A 48 -0.91 10.39 -12.24
C GLY A 48 -1.89 11.28 -11.47
N ARG A 49 -2.08 11.06 -10.16
CA ARG A 49 -3.10 11.73 -9.32
C ARG A 49 -4.55 11.59 -9.84
N ASP A 50 -4.77 10.80 -10.90
CA ASP A 50 -6.05 10.64 -11.64
C ASP A 50 -7.03 9.64 -11.02
N SER A 51 -6.89 9.33 -9.74
CA SER A 51 -7.77 8.36 -9.11
C SER A 51 -9.11 9.02 -8.81
N SER A 52 -10.21 8.36 -9.16
CA SER A 52 -11.62 8.77 -9.00
C SER A 52 -12.09 9.03 -7.55
N ILE A 53 -11.15 9.31 -6.64
CA ILE A 53 -11.31 9.87 -5.30
C ILE A 53 -11.17 11.42 -5.37
N ALA A 54 -10.61 11.96 -6.46
CA ALA A 54 -10.51 13.41 -6.70
C ALA A 54 -11.83 14.05 -7.17
N ALA A 55 -12.84 13.26 -7.55
CA ALA A 55 -14.12 13.76 -8.05
C ALA A 55 -15.30 13.14 -7.29
N GLY A 56 -15.78 13.85 -6.26
CA GLY A 56 -17.10 13.59 -5.67
C GLY A 56 -17.10 13.40 -4.15
N THR A 57 -17.43 14.48 -3.42
CA THR A 57 -18.25 14.47 -2.20
C THR A 57 -17.90 13.44 -1.10
N SER A 58 -16.64 13.38 -0.68
CA SER A 58 -16.26 12.97 0.68
C SER A 58 -14.93 13.62 1.05
N ALA A 59 -14.91 14.32 2.20
CA ALA A 59 -13.98 15.37 2.57
C ALA A 59 -12.53 14.94 2.91
N VAL A 60 -11.98 13.88 2.31
CA VAL A 60 -10.59 13.49 2.53
C VAL A 60 -9.99 12.94 1.23
N VAL A 61 -9.30 13.81 0.49
CA VAL A 61 -8.47 13.44 -0.66
C VAL A 61 -7.23 12.74 -0.11
N LEU A 62 -6.95 11.52 -0.55
CA LEU A 62 -5.65 10.88 -0.31
C LEU A 62 -4.56 11.77 -0.89
N ASN A 63 -3.77 12.44 -0.04
CA ASN A 63 -2.61 13.17 -0.50
C ASN A 63 -1.45 12.17 -0.69
N PRO A 64 -1.00 11.92 -1.94
CA PRO A 64 0.04 10.93 -2.24
C PRO A 64 1.38 11.27 -1.57
N ASP A 65 1.63 12.54 -1.25
CA ASP A 65 2.88 12.97 -0.61
C ASP A 65 3.02 12.47 0.84
N TYR A 66 1.90 12.03 1.45
CA TYR A 66 1.91 11.40 2.78
C TYR A 66 1.96 9.87 2.74
N VAL A 67 1.97 9.25 1.56
CA VAL A 67 2.11 7.80 1.44
C VAL A 67 3.57 7.42 1.60
N THR A 68 3.87 6.66 2.65
CA THR A 68 5.24 6.22 2.99
C THR A 68 5.49 4.77 2.62
N GLU A 69 4.43 3.98 2.46
CA GLU A 69 4.55 2.56 2.15
C GLU A 69 3.33 2.06 1.36
N VAL A 70 3.56 1.12 0.46
CA VAL A 70 2.53 0.31 -0.19
C VAL A 70 2.77 -1.14 0.20
N ARG A 71 1.75 -1.85 0.68
CA ARG A 71 1.80 -3.31 0.86
C ARG A 71 0.81 -3.97 -0.06
N TRP A 72 1.12 -5.16 -0.52
CA TRP A 72 0.20 -5.93 -1.36
C TRP A 72 0.21 -7.42 -1.02
N TRP A 73 -0.93 -8.04 -1.31
CA TRP A 73 -1.17 -9.46 -1.15
C TRP A 73 -1.59 -10.04 -2.49
N GLU A 74 -0.98 -11.16 -2.83
CA GLU A 74 -1.28 -11.94 -4.02
C GLU A 74 -1.96 -13.25 -3.60
N HIS A 75 -2.92 -13.68 -4.40
CA HIS A 75 -3.60 -14.96 -4.21
C HIS A 75 -3.97 -15.53 -5.58
N PRO A 76 -3.84 -16.86 -5.82
CA PRO A 76 -4.16 -17.45 -7.12
C PRO A 76 -5.59 -17.15 -7.63
N GLU A 77 -6.55 -17.03 -6.71
CA GLU A 77 -7.95 -16.71 -7.03
C GLU A 77 -8.19 -15.24 -7.39
N PHE A 78 -7.22 -14.34 -7.18
CA PHE A 78 -7.35 -12.93 -7.58
C PHE A 78 -7.36 -12.71 -9.09
N LYS A 79 -7.15 -13.76 -9.89
CA LYS A 79 -7.42 -13.72 -11.34
C LYS A 79 -8.90 -13.43 -11.63
N GLU A 80 -9.79 -13.74 -10.70
CA GLU A 80 -11.22 -13.52 -10.85
C GLU A 80 -11.64 -12.20 -10.21
N ARG A 81 -12.19 -11.29 -11.02
CA ARG A 81 -12.52 -9.94 -10.58
C ARG A 81 -13.47 -9.90 -9.37
N HIS A 82 -14.45 -10.78 -9.32
CA HIS A 82 -15.42 -10.80 -8.23
C HIS A 82 -14.78 -11.29 -6.91
N VAL A 83 -13.73 -12.11 -7.00
CA VAL A 83 -12.92 -12.51 -5.84
C VAL A 83 -12.12 -11.32 -5.32
N LEU A 84 -11.49 -10.54 -6.20
CA LEU A 84 -10.82 -9.29 -5.80
C LEU A 84 -11.80 -8.33 -5.11
N GLU A 85 -12.95 -8.08 -5.72
CA GLU A 85 -13.99 -7.20 -5.15
C GLU A 85 -14.47 -7.71 -3.78
N ALA A 86 -14.59 -9.03 -3.57
CA ALA A 86 -14.93 -9.59 -2.26
C ALA A 86 -13.79 -9.50 -1.24
N ALA A 87 -12.55 -9.73 -1.67
CA ALA A 87 -11.36 -9.60 -0.84
C ALA A 87 -11.12 -8.15 -0.39
N GLU A 88 -11.49 -7.15 -1.21
CA GLU A 88 -11.46 -5.73 -0.83
C GLU A 88 -12.36 -5.46 0.39
N LEU A 89 -13.55 -6.05 0.42
CA LEU A 89 -14.47 -5.91 1.55
C LEU A 89 -13.89 -6.51 2.83
N VAL A 90 -13.29 -7.71 2.75
CA VAL A 90 -12.59 -8.32 3.88
C VAL A 90 -11.41 -7.46 4.32
N ALA A 91 -10.68 -6.85 3.38
CA ALA A 91 -9.57 -5.96 3.68
C ALA A 91 -10.02 -4.67 4.39
N PHE A 92 -11.22 -4.15 4.13
CA PHE A 92 -11.78 -3.05 4.92
C PHE A 92 -12.04 -3.43 6.37
N ASP A 93 -12.38 -4.69 6.65
CA ASP A 93 -12.60 -5.18 8.02
C ASP A 93 -11.29 -5.48 8.76
N VAL A 94 -10.27 -5.95 8.04
CA VAL A 94 -8.99 -6.39 8.63
C VAL A 94 -8.01 -5.23 8.79
N LEU A 95 -7.90 -4.38 7.78
CA LEU A 95 -6.89 -3.31 7.73
C LEU A 95 -7.42 -1.96 8.23
N ASP A 96 -8.74 -1.85 8.38
CA ASP A 96 -9.46 -0.65 8.85
C ASP A 96 -8.92 0.67 8.26
N PRO A 97 -9.01 0.87 6.93
CA PRO A 97 -8.46 2.05 6.30
C PRO A 97 -9.26 3.31 6.66
N ALA A 98 -8.54 4.42 6.79
CA ALA A 98 -9.13 5.75 6.96
C ALA A 98 -10.06 6.13 5.79
N LEU A 99 -9.73 5.68 4.57
CA LEU A 99 -10.53 5.88 3.37
C LEU A 99 -11.06 4.56 2.82
N ARG A 100 -12.38 4.48 2.70
CA ARG A 100 -13.09 3.33 2.13
C ARG A 100 -13.67 3.72 0.77
N SER A 101 -13.33 2.96 -0.26
CA SER A 101 -13.93 3.13 -1.59
C SER A 101 -15.39 2.67 -1.52
N ARG A 102 -16.34 3.57 -1.81
CA ARG A 102 -17.78 3.23 -1.90
C ARG A 102 -18.12 2.85 -3.35
N ARG A 103 -17.61 1.71 -3.82
CA ARG A 103 -18.11 1.14 -5.09
C ARG A 103 -19.45 0.44 -4.85
N ASN A 104 -20.36 0.53 -5.83
CA ASN A 104 -21.60 -0.25 -5.84
C ASN A 104 -21.26 -1.75 -5.85
N ILE A 105 -21.53 -2.42 -4.74
CA ILE A 105 -21.22 -3.84 -4.55
C ILE A 105 -22.17 -4.70 -5.37
N ARG A 106 -21.63 -5.50 -6.30
CA ARG A 106 -22.40 -6.45 -7.12
C ARG A 106 -22.93 -7.61 -6.28
N GLN A 107 -24.07 -8.18 -6.66
CA GLN A 107 -24.74 -9.23 -5.88
C GLN A 107 -23.88 -10.50 -5.70
N ARG A 108 -23.11 -10.91 -6.71
CA ARG A 108 -22.16 -12.04 -6.61
C ARG A 108 -21.04 -11.80 -5.58
N VAL A 109 -20.59 -10.55 -5.43
CA VAL A 109 -19.59 -10.16 -4.44
C VAL A 109 -20.15 -10.26 -3.02
N LYS A 110 -21.43 -9.86 -2.84
CA LYS A 110 -22.12 -10.03 -1.55
C LYS A 110 -22.23 -11.50 -1.16
N GLN A 111 -22.52 -12.38 -2.12
CA GLN A 111 -22.62 -13.82 -1.85
C GLN A 111 -21.27 -14.41 -1.41
N LEU A 112 -20.18 -14.10 -2.13
CA LEU A 112 -18.83 -14.54 -1.73
C LEU A 112 -18.39 -13.95 -0.38
N TYR A 113 -18.74 -12.69 -0.10
CA TYR A 113 -18.40 -12.07 1.17
C TYR A 113 -19.17 -12.67 2.36
N VAL A 114 -20.36 -13.24 2.15
CA VAL A 114 -21.13 -13.92 3.21
C VAL A 114 -20.62 -15.36 3.44
N ASP A 115 -19.85 -15.91 2.51
CA ASP A 115 -19.21 -17.22 2.66
C ASP A 115 -18.12 -17.15 3.75
N GLU A 116 -18.32 -17.91 4.82
CA GLU A 116 -17.44 -17.87 5.99
C GLU A 116 -16.06 -18.49 5.69
N GLU A 117 -15.98 -19.52 4.84
CA GLU A 117 -14.71 -20.13 4.46
C GLU A 117 -13.85 -19.13 3.67
N PHE A 118 -14.48 -18.43 2.71
CA PHE A 118 -13.83 -17.38 1.96
C PHE A 118 -13.34 -16.25 2.86
N ARG A 119 -14.19 -15.77 3.79
CA ARG A 119 -13.82 -14.70 4.73
C ARG A 119 -12.64 -15.10 5.61
N GLN A 120 -12.65 -16.29 6.19
CA GLN A 120 -11.57 -16.74 7.08
C GLN A 120 -10.25 -16.89 6.32
N LYS A 121 -10.31 -17.43 5.09
CA LYS A 121 -9.15 -17.54 4.20
C LYS A 121 -8.56 -16.16 3.87
N MET A 122 -9.38 -15.22 3.42
CA MET A 122 -8.92 -13.87 3.08
C MET A 122 -8.46 -13.09 4.31
N ARG A 123 -9.12 -13.25 5.45
CA ARG A 123 -8.69 -12.65 6.72
C ARG A 123 -7.32 -13.16 7.14
N SER A 124 -7.07 -14.46 7.04
CA SER A 124 -5.77 -15.06 7.34
C SER A 124 -4.69 -14.55 6.40
N LEU A 125 -4.99 -14.41 5.11
CA LEU A 125 -4.07 -13.84 4.12
C LEU A 125 -3.72 -12.38 4.46
N LEU A 126 -4.73 -11.54 4.71
CA LEU A 126 -4.57 -10.09 4.90
C LEU A 126 -4.00 -9.72 6.27
N ALA A 127 -4.25 -10.54 7.31
CA ALA A 127 -3.64 -10.39 8.62
C ALA A 127 -2.20 -10.93 8.66
N GLY A 128 -1.84 -11.81 7.74
CA GLY A 128 -0.51 -12.37 7.59
C GLY A 128 0.49 -11.40 6.93
N GLU A 129 1.70 -11.91 6.66
CA GLU A 129 2.70 -11.13 5.95
C GLU A 129 2.26 -10.80 4.52
N PRO A 130 2.45 -9.55 4.05
CA PRO A 130 2.19 -9.20 2.67
C PRO A 130 3.19 -9.92 1.74
N THR A 131 2.75 -10.19 0.51
CA THR A 131 3.61 -10.76 -0.53
C THR A 131 4.80 -9.84 -0.79
N GLY A 132 4.56 -8.53 -0.82
CA GLY A 132 5.62 -7.55 -0.80
C GLY A 132 5.18 -6.18 -0.31
N ARG A 133 6.19 -5.32 -0.17
CA ARG A 133 6.04 -3.92 0.21
C ARG A 133 6.96 -3.04 -0.62
N LEU A 134 6.49 -1.83 -0.90
CA LEU A 134 7.25 -0.75 -1.52
C LEU A 134 7.38 0.36 -0.47
N ARG A 135 8.61 0.73 -0.13
CA ARG A 135 8.87 1.92 0.68
C ARG A 135 9.01 3.13 -0.21
N ILE A 136 8.31 4.19 0.15
CA ILE A 136 8.37 5.47 -0.53
C ILE A 136 9.13 6.41 0.38
N PHE A 137 10.29 6.87 -0.09
CA PHE A 137 11.07 7.87 0.61
C PHE A 137 10.53 9.24 0.27
N THR A 138 10.15 9.99 1.30
CA THR A 138 9.83 11.40 1.16
C THR A 138 11.12 12.21 1.05
N LEU A 139 11.02 13.45 0.54
CA LEU A 139 12.17 14.36 0.48
C LEU A 139 12.84 14.53 1.86
N GLN A 140 12.02 14.63 2.90
CA GLN A 140 12.50 14.73 4.27
C GLN A 140 13.27 13.47 4.71
N ASP A 141 12.87 12.27 4.30
CA ASP A 141 13.63 11.04 4.58
C ASP A 141 15.00 11.07 3.90
N VAL A 142 15.06 11.62 2.68
CA VAL A 142 16.32 11.80 1.95
C VAL A 142 17.22 12.84 2.65
N ILE A 143 16.67 13.97 3.08
CA ILE A 143 17.41 15.01 3.81
C ILE A 143 17.97 14.44 5.14
N GLU A 144 17.14 13.75 5.92
CA GLU A 144 17.58 13.10 7.16
C GLU A 144 18.69 12.09 6.89
N LYS A 145 18.59 11.33 5.79
CA LYS A 145 19.62 10.36 5.42
C LYS A 145 20.92 11.01 4.98
N ILE A 146 20.86 12.12 4.25
CA ILE A 146 22.05 12.88 3.85
C ILE A 146 22.77 13.42 5.08
N ALA A 147 22.04 14.03 6.03
CA ALA A 147 22.63 14.53 7.27
C ALA A 147 23.32 13.41 8.08
N GLU A 148 22.67 12.24 8.21
CA GLU A 148 23.28 11.07 8.87
C GLU A 148 24.57 10.61 8.15
N ILE A 149 24.58 10.62 6.82
CA ILE A 149 25.74 10.23 6.03
C ILE A 149 26.87 11.25 6.22
N GLU A 150 26.58 12.55 6.19
CA GLU A 150 27.58 13.61 6.41
C GLU A 150 28.24 13.47 7.79
N GLU A 151 27.46 13.28 8.85
CA GLU A 151 27.99 13.06 10.20
C GLU A 151 28.93 11.84 10.26
N ARG A 152 28.54 10.74 9.61
CA ARG A 152 29.34 9.51 9.55
C ARG A 152 30.63 9.70 8.77
N VAL A 153 30.59 10.40 7.64
CA VAL A 153 31.77 10.72 6.84
C VAL A 153 32.72 11.59 7.65
N SER A 154 32.24 12.68 8.27
CA SER A 154 33.06 13.53 9.12
C SER A 154 33.64 12.81 10.36
N ALA A 155 32.95 11.79 10.87
CA ALA A 155 33.48 10.94 11.94
C ALA A 155 34.62 10.03 11.46
N ILE A 156 34.51 9.49 10.24
CA ILE A 156 35.54 8.65 9.61
C ILE A 156 36.77 9.49 9.25
N GLU A 157 36.58 10.66 8.64
CA GLU A 157 37.68 11.58 8.30
C GLU A 157 38.48 11.99 9.55
N ARG A 158 37.79 12.32 10.65
CA ARG A 158 38.45 12.63 11.93
C ARG A 158 39.25 11.48 12.53
N ARG A 159 38.89 10.23 12.22
CA ARG A 159 39.65 9.05 12.64
C ARG A 159 40.88 8.85 11.75
N LEU A 160 40.72 8.99 10.43
CA LEU A 160 41.81 8.86 9.47
C LEU A 160 42.86 9.98 9.56
N MET A 161 42.48 11.18 10.03
CA MET A 161 43.43 12.28 10.28
C MET A 161 44.14 12.21 11.63
N ARG A 162 43.84 11.19 12.45
CA ARG A 162 44.48 10.97 13.77
C ARG A 162 45.49 9.82 13.78
N ASP A 163 45.57 9.05 12.70
CA ASP A 163 46.59 8.02 12.42
C ASP A 163 47.67 8.59 11.46
#